data_AF-A0A7T7L2D5-F1
#
_entry.id   AF-A0A7T7L2D5-F1
#
_cell.length_a   1.000
_cell.length_b   1.000
_cell.length_c   1.000
_cell.angle_alpha   90.00
_cell.angle_beta   90.00
_cell.angle_gamma   90.00
#
_symmetry.space_group_name_H-M   'P 1'
#
loop_
_entity.id
_entity.type
_entity.pdbx_description
1 polymer ?
#
loop_
_entity_poly.entity_id
_entity_poly.type
_entity_poly.pdbx_seq_one_letter_code
_entity_poly.pdbx_strand_id
1 'polypeptide(L)' 'MGFRRETRDDDNRRTNSLLDALDRASEMRPDPDADLDDFETVVLFGVGNDPTQPYPPAGHTYPRRG' A
#
# COMPACT_ATOMS: atom_id res chain seq x y z
N MET A 1 5.34 -16.03 22.92
CA MET A 1 5.00 -14.78 22.20
C MET A 1 3.57 -14.84 21.74
N GLY A 2 2.73 -13.85 22.08
CA GLY A 2 1.39 -13.73 21.53
C GLY A 2 1.43 -12.80 20.31
N PHE A 3 0.95 -13.28 19.16
CA PHE A 3 0.82 -12.44 17.96
C PHE A 3 -0.24 -11.36 18.21
N ARG A 4 0.06 -10.09 17.88
CA ARG A 4 -0.95 -9.02 17.85
C ARG A 4 -1.52 -8.93 16.45
N ARG A 5 -2.85 -8.90 16.30
CA ARG A 5 -3.48 -8.63 15.00
C ARG A 5 -3.25 -7.16 14.65
N GLU A 6 -2.91 -6.86 13.40
CA GLU A 6 -2.88 -5.50 12.90
C GLU A 6 -4.28 -4.87 13.00
N THR A 7 -4.30 -3.56 13.18
CA THR A 7 -5.50 -2.73 13.15
C THR A 7 -5.63 -2.01 11.82
N ARG A 8 -6.76 -1.33 11.60
CA ARG A 8 -6.92 -0.41 10.47
C ARG A 8 -5.83 0.66 10.44
N ASP A 9 -5.46 1.19 11.60
CA ASP A 9 -4.43 2.22 11.70
C ASP A 9 -3.04 1.68 11.36
N ASP A 10 -2.75 0.42 11.71
CA ASP A 10 -1.50 -0.24 11.31
C ASP A 10 -1.43 -0.44 9.80
N ASP A 11 -2.54 -0.84 9.18
CA ASP A 11 -2.65 -1.01 7.74
C ASP A 11 -2.51 0.33 6.99
N ASN A 12 -3.18 1.38 7.47
CA ASN A 12 -3.04 2.74 6.95
C ASN A 12 -1.58 3.21 7.03
N ARG A 13 -0.92 3.00 8.19
CA ARG A 13 0.49 3.38 8.38
C ARG A 13 1.41 2.63 7.41
N ARG A 14 1.18 1.34 7.22
CA ARG A 14 1.95 0.49 6.28
C ARG A 14 1.75 0.96 4.83
N THR A 15 0.51 1.26 4.45
CA THR A 15 0.16 1.76 3.11
C THR A 15 0.82 3.10 2.83
N ASN A 16 0.70 4.06 3.76
CA ASN A 16 1.34 5.38 3.60
C ASN A 16 2.87 5.27 3.55
N SER A 17 3.48 4.40 4.36
CA SER A 17 4.93 4.18 4.31
C SER A 17 5.39 3.59 2.98
N LEU A 18 4.56 2.78 2.32
CA LEU A 18 4.85 2.27 0.98
C LEU A 18 4.72 3.38 -0.06
N LEU A 19 3.67 4.20 -0.01
CA LEU A 19 3.49 5.34 -0.90
C LEU A 19 4.64 6.35 -0.79
N ASP A 20 5.08 6.68 0.43
CA ASP A 20 6.25 7.53 0.68
C ASP A 20 7.55 6.93 0.11
N ALA A 21 7.66 5.61 0.05
CA ALA A 21 8.82 4.94 -0.53
C ALA A 21 8.77 4.93 -2.07
N LEU A 22 7.57 4.76 -2.65
CA LEU A 22 7.33 4.83 -4.09
C LEU A 22 7.58 6.24 -4.63
N ASP A 23 7.18 7.27 -3.90
CA ASP A 23 7.43 8.66 -4.25
C ASP A 23 8.94 8.95 -4.35
N ARG A 24 9.70 8.59 -3.30
CA ARG A 24 11.18 8.70 -3.31
C ARG A 24 11.83 7.87 -4.41
N ALA A 25 11.31 6.66 -4.69
CA ALA A 25 11.83 5.83 -5.77
C ALA A 25 11.63 6.47 -7.14
N SER A 26 10.48 7.13 -7.34
CA SER A 26 10.14 7.86 -8.57
C SER A 26 11.07 9.05 -8.77
N GLU A 27 11.39 9.82 -7.71
CA GLU A 27 12.35 10.93 -7.75
C GLU A 27 13.77 10.50 -8.17
N MET A 28 14.14 9.24 -7.91
CA MET A 28 15.46 8.69 -8.25
C MET A 28 15.52 8.06 -9.64
N ARG A 29 14.41 8.06 -10.40
CA ARG A 29 14.40 7.50 -11.77
C ARG A 29 15.32 8.33 -12.68
N PRO A 30 15.99 7.68 -13.66
CA PRO A 30 16.77 8.38 -14.67
C PRO A 30 15.93 9.39 -15.49
N ASP A 31 14.65 9.08 -15.67
CA ASP A 31 13.65 9.96 -16.29
C ASP A 31 12.43 10.06 -15.35
N PRO A 32 12.39 11.08 -14.47
CA PRO A 32 11.33 11.22 -13.48
C PRO A 32 9.97 11.59 -14.10
N ASP A 33 9.97 12.12 -15.33
CA ASP A 33 8.75 12.50 -16.05
C ASP A 33 8.23 11.36 -16.96
N ALA A 34 8.94 10.24 -17.05
CA ALA A 34 8.50 9.09 -17.82
C ALA A 34 7.21 8.50 -17.23
N ASP A 35 6.26 8.18 -18.11
CA ASP A 35 5.03 7.48 -17.75
C ASP A 35 5.33 6.17 -16.98
N LEU A 36 4.39 5.79 -16.12
CA LEU A 36 4.42 4.49 -15.45
C LEU A 36 4.18 3.38 -16.47
N ASP A 37 4.92 2.28 -16.36
CA ASP A 37 4.60 1.10 -17.14
C ASP A 37 3.32 0.40 -16.64
N ASP A 38 2.84 -0.61 -17.37
CA ASP A 38 1.61 -1.33 -17.03
C ASP A 38 1.68 -1.98 -15.64
N PHE A 39 2.86 -2.46 -15.24
CA PHE A 39 3.06 -3.09 -13.94
C PHE A 39 3.05 -2.05 -12.82
N GLU A 40 3.80 -0.96 -12.98
CA GLU A 40 3.87 0.15 -12.04
C GLU A 40 2.49 0.77 -11.84
N THR A 41 1.72 0.93 -12.92
CA THR A 41 0.34 1.41 -12.90
C THR A 41 -0.56 0.50 -12.07
N VAL A 42 -0.53 -0.81 -12.32
CA VAL A 42 -1.31 -1.79 -11.55
C VAL A 42 -0.93 -1.78 -10.07
N VAL A 43 0.36 -1.69 -9.75
CA VAL A 43 0.84 -1.62 -8.37
C VAL A 43 0.33 -0.34 -7.69
N LEU A 44 0.46 0.82 -8.33
CA LEU A 44 0.02 2.09 -7.76
C LEU A 44 -1.49 2.08 -7.44
N PHE A 45 -2.31 1.63 -8.39
CA PHE A 45 -3.75 1.53 -8.18
C PHE A 45 -4.15 0.42 -7.19
N GLY A 46 -3.37 -0.67 -7.10
CA GLY A 46 -3.60 -1.76 -6.16
C GLY A 46 -3.28 -1.41 -4.71
N VAL A 47 -2.41 -0.43 -4.46
CA VAL A 47 -2.07 0.07 -3.12
C VAL A 47 -3.14 1.02 -2.58
N GLY A 48 -3.87 1.70 -3.47
CA GLY A 48 -4.94 2.62 -3.09
C GLY A 48 -6.13 1.90 -2.45
N ASN A 49 -6.49 2.29 -1.23
CA ASN A 49 -7.75 1.88 -0.62
C ASN A 49 -8.91 2.70 -1.22
N ASP A 50 -9.94 2.03 -1.73
CA ASP A 50 -11.20 2.70 -2.10
C ASP A 50 -12.02 3.00 -0.83
N PRO A 51 -12.19 4.27 -0.42
CA PRO A 51 -12.88 4.63 0.81
C PRO A 51 -14.38 4.35 0.77
N THR A 52 -14.94 4.06 -0.41
CA THR A 52 -16.36 3.72 -0.57
C THR A 52 -16.64 2.23 -0.33
N GLN A 53 -15.59 1.40 -0.29
CA GLN A 53 -15.71 -0.05 -0.12
C GLN A 53 -15.43 -0.46 1.32
N PRO A 54 -16.13 -1.48 1.85
CA PRO A 54 -15.78 -2.09 3.13
C PRO A 54 -14.36 -2.66 3.10
N TYR A 55 -13.55 -2.30 4.10
CA TYR A 55 -12.18 -2.77 4.22
C TYR A 55 -11.86 -3.26 5.64
N PRO A 56 -11.24 -4.45 5.81
CA PRO A 56 -10.79 -5.35 4.75
C PRO A 56 -11.96 -6.02 3.99
N PRO A 57 -11.74 -6.52 2.77
CA PRO A 57 -12.79 -7.19 1.99
C PRO A 57 -13.44 -8.34 2.74
N ALA A 58 -14.68 -8.68 2.39
CA ALA A 58 -15.41 -9.77 3.02
C ALA A 58 -14.60 -11.10 2.98
N GLY A 59 -14.48 -11.77 4.12
CA GLY A 59 -13.68 -12.99 4.26
C GLY A 59 -12.19 -12.75 4.55
N HIS A 60 -11.72 -11.51 4.53
CA HIS A 60 -10.36 -11.14 4.89
C HIS A 60 -10.29 -10.50 6.28
N THR A 61 -9.12 -10.59 6.91
CA THR A 61 -8.83 -9.93 8.19
C THR A 61 -7.43 -9.35 8.15
N TYR A 62 -7.16 -8.37 9.01
CA TYR A 62 -5.82 -7.81 9.16
C TYR A 62 -4.76 -8.88 9.52
N PRO A 63 -3.53 -8.74 8.99
CA PRO A 63 -2.42 -9.65 9.27
C PRO A 63 -2.11 -9.78 10.76
N ARG A 64 -1.37 -10.83 11.13
CA ARG A 64 -0.80 -10.97 12.47
C ARG A 64 0.62 -10.41 12.47
N ARG A 65 0.95 -9.57 13.46
CA ARG A 65 2.32 -9.16 13.79
C ARG A 65 2.94 -10.11 14.80
N GLY A 66 4.16 -10.56 14.48
CA GLY A 66 5.05 -11.32 15.36
C GLY A 66 6.05 -10.42 16.07
#